data_AF-A0A543CCH9-F1
#
_entry.id   AF-A0A543CCH9-F1
#
_cell.length_a   1.000
_cell.length_b   1.000
_cell.length_c   1.000
_cell.angle_alpha   90.00
_cell.angle_beta   90.00
_cell.angle_gamma   90.00
#
_symmetry.space_group_name_H-M   'P 1'
#
loop_
_entity.id
_entity.type
_entity.pdbx_description
1 polymer ?
#
loop_
_entity_poly.entity_id
_entity_poly.type
_entity_poly.pdbx_seq_one_letter_code
_entity_poly.pdbx_strand_id
1 'polypeptide(L)'
;MTEILVTGGTGVLGRRLVGRLAGAADVRVLSRGAGEIAGARVLRGDLETGEGLRAAADGAGVIVHAASTGTDIRKPGHDIGATRRLLEAIPGRAMAAYRAGHHLAPAGATGVRGFAEDLRERIGSDGVLRPPYDLRRR
;
A
#
# COMPACT_ATOMS: atom_id res chain seq x y z
N MET A 1 18.94 -0.56 3.02
CA MET A 1 17.88 0.47 2.97
C MET A 1 16.63 -0.20 2.42
N THR A 2 15.44 0.04 2.98
CA THR A 2 14.21 -0.65 2.55
C THR A 2 13.71 -0.05 1.24
N GLU A 3 13.43 -0.90 0.24
CA GLU A 3 12.84 -0.48 -1.02
C GLU A 3 11.31 -0.53 -0.93
N ILE A 4 10.67 0.63 -1.12
CA ILE A 4 9.22 0.80 -0.96
C ILE A 4 8.59 1.17 -2.30
N LEU A 5 7.68 0.32 -2.80
CA LEU A 5 6.83 0.65 -3.93
C LEU A 5 5.55 1.33 -3.44
N VAL A 6 5.20 2.48 -4.01
CA VAL A 6 3.95 3.20 -3.74
C VAL A 6 3.11 3.24 -5.02
N THR A 7 1.91 2.69 -4.97
CA THR A 7 0.90 2.93 -6.03
C THR A 7 0.04 4.13 -5.67
N GLY A 8 -0.43 4.88 -6.66
CA GLY A 8 -1.22 6.08 -6.39
C GLY A 8 -0.40 7.21 -5.75
N GLY A 9 0.94 7.18 -5.92
CA GLY A 9 1.87 8.16 -5.36
C GLY A 9 1.63 9.61 -5.82
N THR A 10 0.87 9.81 -6.90
CA THR A 10 0.45 11.12 -7.40
C THR A 10 -0.86 11.62 -6.79
N GLY A 11 -1.59 10.77 -6.08
CA GLY A 11 -2.87 11.10 -5.43
C GLY A 11 -2.71 11.87 -4.12
N VAL A 12 -3.83 12.23 -3.49
CA VAL A 12 -3.87 13.06 -2.27
C VAL A 12 -3.06 12.44 -1.11
N LEU A 13 -3.28 11.15 -0.84
CA LEU A 13 -2.54 10.42 0.20
C LEU A 13 -1.14 10.07 -0.27
N GLY A 14 -1.01 9.53 -1.49
CA GLY A 14 0.25 9.07 -2.05
C GLY A 14 1.34 10.15 -2.06
N ARG A 15 1.02 11.38 -2.48
CA ARG A 15 2.03 12.46 -2.53
C ARG A 15 2.58 12.82 -1.15
N ARG A 16 1.72 12.80 -0.12
CA ARG A 16 2.12 13.06 1.28
C ARG A 16 2.96 11.92 1.83
N LEU A 17 2.61 10.68 1.48
CA LEU A 17 3.38 9.51 1.86
C LEU A 17 4.78 9.54 1.22
N VAL A 18 4.86 9.76 -0.09
CA VAL A 18 6.15 9.85 -0.80
C VAL A 18 7.04 10.93 -0.20
N GLY A 19 6.51 12.13 0.05
CA GLY A 19 7.28 13.21 0.68
C GLY A 19 7.80 12.89 2.08
N ARG A 20 7.10 12.05 2.86
CA ARG A 20 7.57 11.59 4.19
C ARG A 20 8.57 10.45 4.12
N LEU A 21 8.51 9.63 3.07
CA LEU A 21 9.43 8.51 2.87
C LEU A 21 10.73 8.95 2.17
N ALA A 22 10.70 10.05 1.43
CA ALA A 22 11.87 10.62 0.78
C ALA A 22 13.00 10.86 1.79
N GLY A 23 14.19 10.34 1.50
CA GLY A 23 15.36 10.40 2.39
C GLY A 23 15.37 9.37 3.53
N ALA A 24 14.25 8.71 3.82
CA ALA A 24 14.16 7.63 4.81
C ALA A 24 14.18 6.22 4.18
N ALA A 25 13.80 6.11 2.91
CA ALA A 25 13.74 4.85 2.15
C ALA A 25 14.08 5.06 0.67
N ASP A 26 14.35 3.97 -0.06
CA ASP A 26 14.39 4.01 -1.52
C ASP A 26 12.95 3.89 -2.05
N VAL A 27 12.38 5.02 -2.48
CA VAL A 27 10.97 5.12 -2.85
C VAL A 27 10.81 4.97 -4.36
N ARG A 28 9.96 4.02 -4.75
CA ARG A 28 9.52 3.82 -6.13
C ARG A 28 8.04 4.14 -6.24
N VAL A 29 7.64 4.88 -7.26
CA VAL A 29 6.24 5.21 -7.52
C VAL A 29 5.78 4.59 -8.83
N LEU A 30 4.71 3.79 -8.77
CA LEU A 30 4.04 3.28 -9.97
C LEU A 30 3.12 4.37 -10.55
N SER A 31 3.34 4.73 -11.82
CA SER A 31 2.54 5.73 -12.53
C SER A 31 2.31 5.35 -13.99
N ARG A 32 1.13 5.70 -14.53
CA ARG A 32 0.82 5.58 -15.96
C ARG A 32 1.55 6.64 -16.81
N GLY A 33 1.76 7.81 -16.24
CA GLY A 33 2.40 8.95 -16.90
C GLY A 33 3.89 9.02 -16.60
N ALA A 34 4.66 9.54 -17.58
CA ALA A 34 6.05 9.93 -17.39
C ALA A 34 6.08 11.31 -16.72
N GLY A 35 6.56 11.36 -15.48
CA GLY A 35 6.73 12.59 -14.72
C GLY A 35 7.73 12.37 -13.61
N GLU A 36 8.41 13.42 -13.18
CA GLU A 36 9.34 13.36 -12.06
C GLU A 36 8.59 13.54 -10.74
N ILE A 37 9.00 12.79 -9.73
CA ILE A 37 8.49 12.92 -8.36
C ILE A 37 9.70 13.10 -7.46
N ALA A 38 9.80 14.27 -6.83
CA ALA A 38 10.92 14.60 -5.96
C ALA A 38 11.11 13.53 -4.86
N GLY A 39 12.32 13.00 -4.75
CA GLY A 39 12.67 12.00 -3.74
C GLY A 39 12.17 10.57 -4.05
N ALA A 40 11.70 10.29 -5.27
CA ALA A 40 11.29 8.95 -5.68
C ALA A 40 11.64 8.64 -7.14
N ARG A 41 11.89 7.35 -7.42
CA ARG A 41 12.02 6.83 -8.78
C ARG A 41 10.64 6.52 -9.34
N VAL A 42 10.31 7.03 -10.52
CA VAL A 42 9.02 6.73 -11.17
C VAL A 42 9.18 5.52 -12.09
N LEU A 43 8.33 4.51 -11.86
CA LEU A 43 8.22 3.32 -12.69
C LEU A 43 6.93 3.37 -13.49
N ARG A 44 7.04 3.11 -14.79
CA ARG A 44 5.87 3.02 -15.66
C ARG A 44 5.10 1.74 -15.36
N GLY A 45 3.79 1.86 -15.20
CA GLY A 45 2.89 0.72 -15.19
C GLY A 45 1.44 1.11 -14.96
N ASP A 46 0.57 0.13 -15.10
CA ASP A 46 -0.87 0.32 -15.08
C ASP A 46 -1.56 -0.80 -14.29
N LEU A 47 -2.31 -0.41 -13.27
CA LEU A 47 -3.08 -1.34 -12.43
C LEU A 47 -4.33 -1.86 -13.14
N GLU A 48 -4.84 -1.15 -14.14
CA GLU A 48 -5.99 -1.53 -14.93
C GLU A 48 -5.63 -2.65 -15.92
N THR A 49 -4.44 -2.60 -16.51
CA THR A 49 -4.02 -3.60 -17.50
C THR A 49 -3.08 -4.66 -16.93
N GLY A 50 -2.36 -4.36 -15.84
CA GLY A 50 -1.30 -5.19 -15.30
C GLY A 50 0.09 -4.89 -15.90
N GLU A 51 0.19 -3.99 -16.87
CA GLU A 51 1.45 -3.60 -17.50
C GLU A 51 2.44 -3.08 -16.43
N GLY A 52 3.69 -3.58 -16.46
CA GLY A 52 4.76 -3.11 -15.58
C GLY A 52 4.66 -3.52 -14.11
N LEU A 53 3.55 -4.11 -13.65
CA LEU A 53 3.36 -4.42 -12.22
C LEU A 53 4.39 -5.39 -11.66
N ARG A 54 4.71 -6.46 -12.41
CA ARG A 54 5.69 -7.46 -11.96
C ARG A 54 7.08 -6.85 -11.80
N ALA A 55 7.51 -6.05 -12.78
CA ALA A 55 8.80 -5.37 -12.72
C ALA A 55 8.85 -4.34 -11.58
N ALA A 56 7.75 -3.64 -11.32
CA ALA A 56 7.66 -2.67 -10.22
C ALA A 56 7.65 -3.33 -8.84
N ALA A 57 6.97 -4.48 -8.70
CA ALA A 57 6.89 -5.23 -7.45
C ALA A 57 8.17 -6.00 -7.13
N ASP A 58 8.99 -6.31 -8.13
CA ASP A 58 10.25 -7.02 -7.91
C ASP A 58 11.22 -6.21 -7.03
N GLY A 59 11.89 -6.89 -6.12
CA GLY A 59 12.76 -6.29 -5.10
C GLY A 59 12.05 -5.50 -3.99
N ALA A 60 10.74 -5.20 -4.12
CA ALA A 60 10.03 -4.39 -3.13
C ALA A 60 10.00 -5.10 -1.77
N GLY A 61 10.64 -4.49 -0.77
CA GLY A 61 10.54 -4.95 0.62
C GLY A 61 9.17 -4.60 1.21
N VAL A 62 8.57 -3.51 0.76
CA VAL A 62 7.24 -3.03 1.15
C VAL A 62 6.50 -2.50 -0.08
N ILE A 63 5.20 -2.79 -0.17
CA ILE A 63 4.30 -2.19 -1.16
C ILE A 63 3.21 -1.45 -0.41
N VAL A 64 3.05 -0.15 -0.70
CA VAL A 64 1.94 0.66 -0.20
C VAL A 64 0.97 0.90 -1.34
N HIS A 65 -0.20 0.27 -1.26
CA HIS A 65 -1.27 0.47 -2.21
C HIS A 65 -2.16 1.66 -1.79
N ALA A 66 -1.89 2.83 -2.36
CA ALA A 66 -2.67 4.05 -2.15
C ALA A 66 -3.34 4.53 -3.45
N ALA A 67 -3.54 3.62 -4.40
CA ALA A 67 -4.32 3.89 -5.60
C ALA A 67 -5.78 3.50 -5.35
N SER A 68 -6.71 4.38 -5.71
CA SER A 68 -8.13 4.11 -5.70
C SER A 68 -8.78 5.03 -6.73
N THR A 69 -9.83 4.55 -7.40
CA THR A 69 -10.70 5.40 -8.21
C THR A 69 -11.68 6.24 -7.38
N GLY A 70 -11.59 6.17 -6.05
CA GLY A 70 -12.45 6.88 -5.11
C GLY A 70 -13.87 6.34 -5.13
N THR A 71 -14.82 7.17 -4.67
CA THR A 71 -16.27 6.89 -4.67
C THR A 71 -16.91 7.01 -6.05
N ASP A 72 -16.14 6.83 -7.15
CA ASP A 72 -16.70 6.92 -8.50
C ASP A 72 -17.60 5.71 -8.75
N ILE A 73 -18.89 5.88 -8.45
CA ILE A 73 -19.95 4.89 -8.59
C ILE A 73 -20.09 4.36 -10.03
N ARG A 74 -19.50 5.04 -11.01
CA ARG A 74 -19.50 4.64 -12.42
C ARG A 74 -18.46 3.56 -12.73
N LYS A 75 -17.55 3.26 -11.78
CA LYS A 75 -16.52 2.22 -11.93
C LYS A 75 -16.61 1.16 -10.80
N PRO A 76 -17.76 0.48 -10.64
CA PRO A 76 -17.92 -0.54 -9.61
C PRO A 76 -16.91 -1.66 -9.79
N GLY A 77 -16.26 -2.08 -8.70
CA GLY A 77 -15.29 -3.18 -8.71
C GLY A 77 -13.95 -2.88 -9.37
N HIS A 78 -13.71 -1.65 -9.84
CA HIS A 78 -12.45 -1.27 -10.47
C HIS A 78 -11.25 -1.45 -9.53
N ASP A 79 -11.37 -0.94 -8.29
CA ASP A 79 -10.33 -1.08 -7.28
C ASP A 79 -10.08 -2.55 -6.90
N ILE A 80 -11.11 -3.41 -6.98
CA ILE A 80 -10.97 -4.86 -6.76
C ILE A 80 -10.11 -5.48 -7.86
N GLY A 81 -10.40 -5.18 -9.13
CA GLY A 81 -9.62 -5.66 -10.26
C GLY A 81 -8.17 -5.17 -10.22
N ALA A 82 -7.98 -3.88 -9.96
CA ALA A 82 -6.65 -3.27 -9.81
C ALA A 82 -5.83 -3.90 -8.67
N THR A 83 -6.45 -4.07 -7.49
CA THR A 83 -5.80 -4.69 -6.34
C THR A 83 -5.45 -6.15 -6.62
N ARG A 84 -6.35 -6.90 -7.28
CA ARG A 84 -6.10 -8.30 -7.65
C ARG A 84 -4.87 -8.42 -8.56
N ARG A 85 -4.78 -7.61 -9.62
CA ARG A 85 -3.62 -7.63 -10.53
C ARG A 85 -2.33 -7.26 -9.82
N LEU A 86 -2.36 -6.27 -8.92
CA LEU A 86 -1.20 -5.91 -8.10
C LEU A 86 -0.74 -7.11 -7.26
N LEU A 87 -1.66 -7.76 -6.55
CA LEU A 87 -1.33 -8.94 -5.74
C LEU A 87 -0.75 -10.08 -6.58
N GLU A 88 -1.37 -10.40 -7.71
CA GLU A 88 -0.89 -11.43 -8.63
C GLU A 88 0.52 -11.16 -9.18
N ALA A 89 0.90 -9.89 -9.29
CA ALA A 89 2.22 -9.48 -9.73
C ALA A 89 3.30 -9.59 -8.64
N ILE A 90 2.94 -9.72 -7.36
CA ILE A 90 3.91 -9.87 -6.25
C ILE A 90 4.53 -11.26 -6.30
N PRO A 91 5.86 -11.38 -6.46
CA PRO A 91 6.51 -12.67 -6.48
C PRO A 91 6.79 -13.23 -5.07
N GLY A 92 7.03 -14.54 -5.01
CA GLY A 92 7.69 -15.18 -3.89
C GLY A 92 6.87 -15.36 -2.62
N ARG A 93 7.57 -15.45 -1.47
CA ARG A 93 7.00 -15.86 -0.18
C ARG A 93 5.88 -14.95 0.34
N ALA A 94 5.93 -13.65 0.01
CA ALA A 94 4.92 -12.70 0.46
C ALA A 94 3.56 -13.06 -0.14
N MET A 95 3.53 -13.32 -1.46
CA MET A 95 2.29 -13.70 -2.13
C MET A 95 1.86 -15.13 -1.78
N ALA A 96 2.80 -16.05 -1.55
CA ALA A 96 2.48 -17.38 -1.04
C ALA A 96 1.77 -17.32 0.33
N ALA A 97 2.29 -16.52 1.28
CA ALA A 97 1.65 -16.29 2.58
C ALA A 97 0.29 -15.59 2.46
N TYR A 98 0.15 -14.64 1.54
CA TYR A 98 -1.13 -14.00 1.25
C TYR A 98 -2.15 -15.04 0.77
N ARG A 99 -1.81 -15.89 -0.22
CA ARG A 99 -2.71 -16.95 -0.72
C ARG A 99 -3.04 -17.99 0.34
N ALA A 100 -2.11 -18.29 1.25
CA ALA A 100 -2.34 -19.14 2.40
C ALA A 100 -3.24 -18.50 3.48
N GLY A 101 -3.67 -17.25 3.28
CA GLY A 101 -4.59 -16.57 4.20
C GLY A 101 -3.93 -16.00 5.44
N HIS A 102 -2.59 -15.85 5.48
CA HIS A 102 -1.89 -15.32 6.67
C HIS A 102 -2.22 -13.83 6.96
N HIS A 103 -2.90 -13.16 6.03
CA HIS A 103 -3.39 -11.79 6.19
C HIS A 103 -4.82 -11.73 6.75
N LEU A 104 -5.47 -12.89 6.92
CA LEU A 104 -6.82 -13.01 7.45
C LEU A 104 -6.79 -13.19 8.97
N ALA A 105 -7.89 -12.83 9.62
CA ALA A 105 -8.07 -13.11 11.03
C ALA A 105 -8.09 -14.64 11.27
N PRO A 106 -7.35 -15.15 12.26
CA PRO A 106 -7.41 -16.56 12.63
C PRO A 106 -8.86 -17.00 12.90
N ALA A 107 -9.23 -18.16 12.37
CA ALA A 107 -10.60 -18.72 12.47
C ALA A 107 -11.72 -17.78 11.99
N GLY A 108 -11.41 -16.78 11.16
CA GLY A 108 -12.40 -15.81 10.69
C GLY A 108 -12.92 -14.89 11.80
N ALA A 109 -12.15 -14.69 12.87
CA ALA A 109 -12.55 -13.85 13.98
C ALA A 109 -12.94 -12.44 13.50
N THR A 110 -14.15 -12.03 13.86
CA THR A 110 -14.67 -10.69 13.58
C THR A 110 -14.86 -9.95 14.91
N GLY A 111 -14.42 -8.69 14.95
CA GLY A 111 -14.64 -7.81 16.10
C GLY A 111 -15.92 -6.99 15.93
N VAL A 112 -16.53 -6.59 17.04
CA VAL A 112 -17.71 -5.69 17.06
C VAL A 112 -17.33 -4.22 17.30
N ARG A 113 -16.04 -3.95 17.56
CA ARG A 113 -15.52 -2.62 17.89
C ARG A 113 -15.32 -1.77 16.64
N GLY A 114 -15.73 -0.51 16.69
CA GLY A 114 -15.53 0.45 15.59
C GLY A 114 -14.10 1.00 15.53
N PHE A 115 -13.66 1.43 14.35
CA PHE A 115 -12.31 2.01 14.17
C PHE A 115 -12.08 3.27 15.02
N ALA A 116 -13.07 4.17 15.09
CA ALA A 116 -12.98 5.37 15.92
C ALA A 116 -12.89 5.03 17.42
N GLU A 117 -13.56 3.97 17.86
CA GLU A 117 -13.47 3.49 19.23
C GLU A 117 -12.09 2.92 19.53
N ASP A 118 -11.54 2.10 18.63
CA ASP A 118 -10.16 1.57 18.70
C ASP A 118 -9.11 2.69 18.80
N LEU A 119 -9.25 3.73 17.98
CA LEU A 119 -8.31 4.85 17.99
C LEU A 119 -8.35 5.68 19.29
N ARG A 120 -9.52 5.86 19.92
CA ARG A 120 -9.62 6.67 21.16
C ARG A 120 -8.79 6.12 22.30
N GLU A 121 -8.63 4.80 22.38
CA GLU A 121 -7.80 4.17 23.42
C GLU A 121 -6.32 4.13 23.07
N ARG A 122 -5.96 4.32 21.79
CA ARG A 122 -4.59 4.14 21.29
C ARG A 122 -3.87 5.44 20.97
N ILE A 123 -4.62 6.51 20.70
CA ILE A 123 -4.05 7.84 20.48
C ILE A 123 -3.89 8.50 21.84
N GLY A 124 -2.65 8.78 22.23
CA GLY A 124 -2.40 9.52 23.47
C GLY A 124 -2.78 10.99 23.34
N SER A 125 -2.75 11.70 24.47
CA SER A 125 -2.95 13.15 24.49
C SER A 125 -1.94 13.93 23.64
N ASP A 126 -0.82 13.30 23.29
CA ASP A 126 0.23 13.76 22.38
C ASP A 126 -0.10 13.57 20.89
N GLY A 127 -1.25 12.97 20.57
CA GLY A 127 -1.64 12.63 19.20
C GLY A 127 -0.89 11.42 18.62
N VAL A 128 -0.09 10.72 19.42
CA VAL A 128 0.71 9.59 18.96
C VAL A 128 -0.10 8.30 19.04
N LEU A 129 -0.17 7.56 17.93
CA LEU A 129 -0.78 6.23 17.86
C LEU A 129 0.12 5.19 18.52
N ARG A 130 -0.42 4.46 19.49
CA ARG A 130 0.21 3.32 20.16
C ARG A 130 -0.46 2.01 19.68
N PRO A 131 0.06 1.36 18.64
CA PRO A 131 -0.57 0.16 18.08
C PRO A 131 -0.52 -1.02 19.08
N PRO A 132 -1.43 -2.01 18.96
CA PRO A 132 -1.45 -3.22 19.80
C PRO A 132 -0.29 -4.19 19.51
N TYR A 133 0.64 -3.80 18.65
CA TYR A 133 1.74 -4.62 18.19
C TYR A 133 3.01 -3.79 18.15
N ASP A 134 4.13 -4.42 18.51
CA ASP A 134 5.44 -3.79 18.38
C ASP A 134 5.79 -3.69 16.89
N LEU A 135 5.84 -2.45 16.40
CA LEU A 135 6.44 -2.16 15.11
C LEU A 135 7.93 -2.43 15.23
N ARG A 136 8.38 -3.61 14.79
CA ARG A 136 9.81 -3.92 14.72
C ARG A 136 10.46 -2.89 13.81
N ARG A 137 11.25 -1.97 14.39
CA ARG A 137 12.18 -1.16 13.62
C ARG A 137 13.22 -2.10 13.03
N ARG A 138 13.31 -2.15 11.71
CA ARG A 138 14.44 -2.75 11.00
C ARG A 138 15.48 -1.69 10.74
#